data_AF-A0A7Y4VWF1-F1
#
_entry.id   AF-A0A7Y4VWF1-F1
#
_cell.length_a   1.000
_cell.length_b   1.000
_cell.length_c   1.000
_cell.angle_alpha   90.00
_cell.angle_beta   90.00
_cell.angle_gamma   90.00
#
_symmetry.space_group_name_H-M   'P 1'
#
loop_
_entity.id
_entity.type
_entity.pdbx_description
1 polymer ?
#
loop_
_entity_poly.entity_id
_entity_poly.type
_entity_poly.pdbx_seq_one_letter_code
_entity_poly.pdbx_strand_id
1 'polypeptide(L)' 'MPDMQARLKPEFSLRYPRLSPGVWYDVSPIFPGVTVRRVDIFGRRIARLKTSRDFETVQAGHFEFQGRQVEAQERQLVTA' A
#
# COMPACT_ATOMS: atom_id res chain seq x y z
N MET A 1 -4.86 3.45 -11.42
CA MET A 1 -4.45 2.24 -10.66
C MET A 1 -3.61 2.70 -9.48
N PRO A 2 -3.57 2.00 -8.33
CA PRO A 2 -2.67 2.41 -7.25
C PRO A 2 -1.23 2.11 -7.66
N ASP A 3 -0.43 3.17 -7.84
CA ASP A 3 0.95 3.09 -8.33
C ASP A 3 1.96 2.72 -7.22
N MET A 4 1.48 2.43 -6.01
CA MET A 4 2.30 2.19 -4.84
C MET A 4 1.78 0.99 -4.06
N GLN A 5 2.70 0.19 -3.55
CA GLN A 5 2.44 -0.91 -2.64
C GLN A 5 3.16 -0.69 -1.31
N ALA A 6 2.63 -1.30 -0.26
CA ALA A 6 3.24 -1.29 1.06
C ALA A 6 3.21 -2.67 1.71
N ARG A 7 4.27 -3.03 2.41
CA ARG A 7 4.40 -4.29 3.15
C ARG A 7 4.68 -4.02 4.61
N LEU A 8 4.01 -4.75 5.49
CA LEU A 8 4.18 -4.64 6.92
C LEU A 8 5.59 -5.09 7.32
N LYS A 9 6.30 -4.30 8.13
CA LYS A 9 7.58 -4.76 8.68
C LYS A 9 7.33 -5.80 9.78
N PRO A 10 8.14 -6.87 9.87
CA PRO A 10 7.90 -7.97 10.81
C PRO A 10 7.77 -7.53 12.27
N GLU A 11 8.51 -6.51 12.70
CA GLU A 11 8.47 -5.99 14.07
C GLU A 11 7.11 -5.40 14.49
N PHE A 12 6.23 -5.08 13.53
CA PHE A 12 4.90 -4.52 13.79
C PHE A 12 3.76 -5.53 13.59
N SER A 13 4.06 -6.82 13.40
CA SER A 13 3.04 -7.87 13.16
C SER A 13 1.96 -7.93 14.24
N LEU A 14 2.36 -7.83 15.51
CA LEU A 14 1.43 -7.85 16.65
C LEU A 14 0.47 -6.66 16.68
N ARG A 15 0.84 -5.53 16.06
CA ARG A 15 0.01 -4.32 16.00
C ARG A 15 -1.05 -4.40 14.90
N TYR A 16 -0.82 -5.22 13.88
CA TYR A 16 -1.70 -5.35 12.72
C TYR A 16 -2.05 -6.83 12.46
N PRO A 17 -2.88 -7.46 13.31
CA PRO A 17 -3.15 -8.90 13.22
C PRO A 17 -3.86 -9.33 11.92
N ARG A 18 -4.43 -8.37 11.18
CA ARG A 18 -5.09 -8.60 9.88
C ARG A 18 -4.14 -8.46 8.68
N LEU A 19 -2.90 -8.02 8.90
CA LEU A 19 -1.91 -7.76 7.87
C LEU A 19 -0.72 -8.70 8.06
N SER A 20 -0.22 -9.23 6.94
CA SER A 20 0.91 -10.15 6.93
C SER A 20 2.19 -9.43 6.47
N PRO A 21 3.32 -9.64 7.16
CA PRO A 21 4.63 -9.13 6.71
C PRO A 21 5.10 -9.74 5.39
N GLY A 22 4.51 -10.86 4.95
CA GLY A 22 4.85 -11.51 3.68
C GLY A 22 4.11 -10.93 2.46
N VAL A 23 3.17 -10.00 2.66
CA VAL A 23 2.25 -9.55 1.62
C VAL A 23 2.44 -8.07 1.30
N TRP A 24 2.55 -7.75 0.02
CA TRP A 24 2.48 -6.38 -0.50
C TRP A 24 1.03 -5.99 -0.75
N TYR A 25 0.57 -4.94 -0.05
CA TYR A 25 -0.77 -4.40 -0.17
C TYR A 25 -0.78 -3.16 -1.05
N ASP A 26 -1.77 -3.03 -1.92
CA ASP A 26 -1.95 -1.83 -2.74
C ASP A 26 -2.29 -0.63 -1.84
N VAL A 27 -1.58 0.50 -2.02
CA VAL A 27 -1.89 1.73 -1.28
C VAL A 27 -2.95 2.51 -2.04
N SER A 28 -4.09 2.73 -1.40
CA SER A 28 -5.21 3.48 -1.92
C SER A 28 -5.18 4.92 -1.40
N PRO A 29 -5.65 5.90 -2.18
CA PRO A 29 -5.92 7.24 -1.68
C PRO A 29 -6.86 7.20 -0.47
N ILE A 30 -6.60 8.06 0.52
CA ILE A 30 -7.46 8.18 1.71
C ILE A 30 -8.80 8.84 1.31
N PHE A 31 -8.75 9.83 0.41
CA PHE A 31 -9.91 10.49 -0.20
C PHE A 31 -9.77 10.51 -1.73
N PRO A 32 -10.87 10.51 -2.50
CA PRO A 32 -10.82 10.74 -3.93
C PRO A 32 -10.19 12.12 -4.19
N GLY A 33 -9.08 12.16 -4.93
CA GLY A 33 -8.35 13.38 -5.28
C GLY A 33 -7.25 13.83 -4.31
N VAL A 34 -6.90 13.05 -3.28
CA VAL A 34 -5.91 13.44 -2.26
C VAL A 34 -4.75 12.44 -2.16
N THR A 35 -3.57 12.94 -1.81
CA THR A 35 -2.30 12.23 -1.68
C THR A 35 -2.41 10.90 -0.93
N VAL A 36 -1.63 9.92 -1.39
CA VAL A 36 -1.56 8.53 -0.88
C VAL A 36 -1.14 8.45 0.60
N ARG A 37 -0.61 9.54 1.17
CA ARG A 37 -0.11 9.66 2.55
C ARG A 37 -0.60 10.95 3.19
N ARG A 38 -1.01 10.91 4.45
CA ARG A 38 -1.48 12.07 5.24
C ARG A 38 -0.87 12.08 6.63
N VAL A 39 -0.96 13.20 7.34
CA VAL A 39 -0.64 13.31 8.77
C VAL A 39 -1.93 13.19 9.59
N ASP A 40 -1.95 12.31 10.59
CA ASP A 40 -3.06 12.17 11.54
C ASP A 40 -3.07 13.31 12.60
N ILE A 41 -4.06 13.32 13.48
CA ILE A 41 -4.18 14.33 14.55
C ILE A 41 -3.02 14.32 15.55
N PHE A 42 -2.21 13.26 15.56
CA PHE A 42 -1.06 13.08 16.44
C PHE A 42 0.27 13.35 15.71
N GLY A 43 0.23 13.93 14.51
CA GLY A 43 1.44 14.24 13.73
C GLY A 43 2.06 13.03 13.02
N ARG A 44 1.39 11.88 13.00
CA ARG A 44 1.94 10.65 12.40
C ARG A 44 1.51 10.51 10.96
N ARG A 45 2.46 10.07 10.11
CA ARG A 45 2.14 9.76 8.72
C ARG A 45 1.32 8.47 8.64
N ILE A 46 0.18 8.53 7.97
CA ILE A 46 -0.73 7.41 7.73
C ILE A 46 -0.86 7.12 6.24
N ALA A 47 -1.18 5.87 5.92
CA ALA A 47 -1.49 5.37 4.59
C ALA A 47 -2.75 4.48 4.66
N ARG A 48 -3.48 4.36 3.54
CA ARG A 48 -4.64 3.47 3.45
C ARG A 48 -4.31 2.31 2.53
N LEU A 49 -4.37 1.09 3.06
CA LEU A 49 -4.08 -0.13 2.32
C LEU A 49 -5.38 -0.76 1.85
N LYS A 50 -5.40 -1.28 0.63
CA LYS A 50 -6.47 -2.13 0.14
C LYS A 50 -6.17 -3.57 0.55
N THR A 51 -7.09 -4.17 1.29
CA THR A 51 -7.08 -5.59 1.63
C THR A 51 -8.07 -6.36 0.75
N SER A 52 -8.12 -7.68 0.88
CA SER A 52 -9.09 -8.50 0.12
C SER A 52 -10.55 -8.22 0.47
N ARG A 53 -10.82 -7.64 1.65
CA ARG A 53 -12.19 -7.43 2.15
C ARG A 53 -12.60 -5.97 2.23
N ASP A 54 -11.65 -5.07 2.54
CA ASP A 54 -11.91 -3.64 2.75
C ASP A 54 -10.59 -2.85 2.67
N PHE A 55 -10.53 -1.70 3.34
CA PHE A 55 -9.35 -0.87 3.49
C PHE A 55 -8.91 -0.78 4.96
N GLU A 56 -7.61 -0.70 5.18
CA GLU A 56 -7.03 -0.54 6.51
C GLU A 56 -6.16 0.73 6.56
N THR A 57 -6.43 1.62 7.52
CA THR A 57 -5.60 2.81 7.72
C THR A 57 -4.47 2.46 8.67
N VAL A 58 -3.24 2.65 8.21
CA VAL A 58 -2.02 2.23 8.92
C VAL A 58 -1.07 3.39 9.10
N GLN A 59 -0.15 3.28 10.06
CA GLN A 59 0.93 4.25 10.20
C GLN A 59 2.04 3.91 9.21
N ALA A 60 2.40 4.87 8.36
CA ALA A 60 3.37 4.67 7.30
C ALA A 60 4.74 4.21 7.82
N GLY A 61 5.16 4.65 9.01
CA GLY A 61 6.45 4.23 9.60
C GLY A 61 6.59 2.72 9.82
N HIS A 62 5.47 2.01 9.94
CA HIS A 62 5.43 0.56 10.19
C HIS A 62 5.52 -0.29 8.92
N PHE A 63 5.59 0.35 7.75
CA PHE A 63 5.52 -0.32 6.46
C PHE A 63 6.72 0.08 5.60
N GLU A 64 7.14 -0.86 4.76
CA GLU A 64 8.00 -0.61 3.61
C GLU A 64 7.12 -0.22 2.44
N PHE A 65 7.58 0.70 1.60
CA PHE A 65 6.85 1.12 0.41
C PHE A 65 7.68 0.92 -0.83
N GLN A 66 7.03 0.49 -1.90
CA GLN A 66 7.62 0.38 -3.22
C GLN A 66 6.67 0.92 -4.28
N GLY A 67 7.21 1.38 -5.41
CA GLY A 67 6.40 1.59 -6.59
C GLY A 67 5.80 0.26 -7.03
N ARG A 68 4.54 0.27 -7.48
CA ARG A 68 3.95 -0.90 -8.11
C ARG A 68 4.75 -1.16 -9.39
N GLN A 69 5.51 -2.25 -9.43
CA GLN A 69 6.03 -2.75 -10.69
C GLN A 69 4.82 -3.26 -11.47
N VAL A 70 4.25 -2.39 -12.31
CA VAL A 70 3.42 -2.86 -13.42
C VAL A 70 4.41 -3.63 -14.28
N GLU A 71 4.41 -4.95 -14.17
CA GLU A 71 5.06 -5.76 -15.20
C GLU A 71 4.50 -5.26 -16.52
N ALA A 72 5.37 -4.69 -17.34
CA ALA A 72 5.10 -4.35 -18.72
C ALA A 72 4.97 -5.65 -19.52
N GLN A 73 4.02 -6.51 -19.18
CA GLN A 73 3.53 -7.59 -20.03
C GLN A 73 2.41 -7.04 -20.92
N GLU A 74 2.71 -6.03 -21.74
CA GLU A 74 1.81 -5.62 -22.82
C GLU A 74 2.59 -5.00 -23.99
N ARG A 75 3.71 -5.63 -24.39
CA ARG A 75 4.35 -5.43 -25.71
C ARG A 75 4.98 -6.71 -26.29
N GLN A 76 4.34 -7.86 -26.12
CA GLN A 76 4.61 -9.06 -26.95
C GLN A 76 3.33 -9.52 -27.67
N LEU A 77 2.74 -8.60 -28.42
CA LEU A 77 1.70 -8.80 -29.43
C LEU A 77 1.58 -7.37 -30.00
N VAL A 78 2.29 -6.97 -31.04
CA VAL A 78 2.18 -7.30 -32.48
C VAL A 78 3.51 -6.74 -33.04
N THR A 79 4.32 -7.49 -33.80
CA THR A 79 4.12 -7.75 -35.23
C THR A 79 5.12 -8.82 -35.66
N ALA A 80 4.59 -9.91 -36.20
CA ALA A 80 5.28 -10.86 -37.06
C ALA A 80 5.52 -10.24 -38.45
#